data_AF-X1D3T6-F1
#
_entry.id   AF-X1D3T6-F1
#
_cell.length_a   1.000
_cell.length_b   1.000
_cell.length_c   1.000
_cell.angle_alpha   90.00
_cell.angle_beta   90.00
_cell.angle_gamma   90.00
#
_symmetry.space_group_name_H-M   'P 1'
#
loop_
_entity.id
_entity.type
_entity.pdbx_description
1 polymer ?
#
loop_
_entity_poly.entity_id
_entity_poly.type
_entity_poly.pdbx_seq_one_letter_code
_entity_poly.pdbx_strand_id
1 'polypeptide(L)'
;MDNILEEVKKLQLARGLTDSQIADRLGYHQRENWNKIKCGRAPANEIFQMRVMRAFPELADLFTRMSRDRELASTPIDYSGLSFPLSAKKRGGLKSL
;
A
#
# COMPACT_ATOMS: atom_id res chain seq x y z
N MET A 1 -3.96 5.16 0.92
CA MET A 1 -4.91 5.06 -0.22
C MET A 1 -4.26 5.49 -1.54
N ASP A 2 -3.24 6.36 -1.53
CA ASP A 2 -2.48 6.78 -2.72
C ASP A 2 -1.74 5.67 -3.51
N ASN A 3 -1.36 4.56 -2.86
CA ASN A 3 -0.51 3.54 -3.49
C ASN A 3 -1.13 2.90 -4.76
N ILE A 4 -2.45 2.74 -4.83
CA ILE A 4 -3.10 2.07 -5.97
C ILE A 4 -3.12 2.97 -7.21
N LEU A 5 -3.36 4.26 -7.02
CA LEU A 5 -3.37 5.20 -8.14
C LEU A 5 -1.98 5.29 -8.77
N GLU A 6 -0.92 5.24 -7.96
CA GLU A 6 0.46 5.21 -8.44
C GLU A 6 0.77 3.94 -9.24
N GLU A 7 0.35 2.77 -8.76
CA GLU A 7 0.55 1.51 -9.48
C GLU A 7 -0.19 1.48 -10.81
N VAL A 8 -1.43 2.00 -10.87
CA VAL A 8 -2.17 2.12 -12.14
C VAL A 8 -1.46 3.07 -13.11
N LYS A 9 -0.87 4.18 -12.63
CA LYS A 9 -0.06 5.09 -13.46
C LYS A 9 1.20 4.41 -13.99
N LYS A 10 1.90 3.62 -13.16
CA LYS A 10 3.07 2.84 -13.60
C LYS A 10 2.68 1.80 -14.65
N LEU A 11 1.58 1.09 -14.44
CA LEU A 11 1.07 0.09 -15.38
C LEU A 11 0.64 0.74 -16.70
N GLN A 12 0.02 1.93 -16.64
CA GLN A 12 -0.32 2.74 -17.81
C GLN A 12 0.94 3.05 -18.63
N LEU A 13 2.02 3.51 -17.99
CA LEU A 13 3.29 3.80 -18.65
C LEU A 13 3.95 2.53 -19.22
N ALA A 14 4.02 1.46 -18.43
CA ALA A 14 4.65 0.21 -18.83
C ALA A 14 3.99 -0.45 -20.04
N ARG A 15 2.67 -0.31 -20.18
CA ARG A 15 1.89 -0.87 -21.29
C ARG A 15 1.60 0.12 -22.41
N GLY A 16 2.07 1.36 -22.31
CA GLY A 16 1.77 2.42 -23.29
C GLY A 16 0.28 2.70 -23.44
N LEU A 17 -0.52 2.52 -22.37
CA LEU A 17 -1.97 2.68 -22.43
C LEU A 17 -2.36 4.16 -22.41
N THR A 18 -3.31 4.52 -23.28
CA THR A 18 -3.90 5.86 -23.27
C THR A 18 -4.88 6.02 -22.11
N ASP A 19 -5.10 7.27 -21.69
CA ASP A 19 -6.09 7.58 -20.65
C ASP A 19 -7.49 7.08 -21.00
N SER A 20 -7.86 7.09 -22.29
CA SER A 20 -9.14 6.56 -22.77
C SER A 20 -9.23 5.05 -22.61
N GLN A 21 -8.16 4.32 -22.90
CA GLN A 21 -8.12 2.86 -22.73
C GLN A 21 -8.16 2.44 -21.26
N ILE A 22 -7.48 3.18 -20.38
CA ILE A 22 -7.58 2.96 -18.92
C ILE A 22 -9.00 3.25 -18.45
N ALA A 23 -9.59 4.36 -18.87
CA ALA A 23 -10.97 4.70 -18.52
C ALA A 23 -11.94 3.59 -18.96
N ASP A 24 -11.83 3.13 -20.19
CA ASP A 24 -12.67 2.06 -20.74
C ASP A 24 -12.52 0.75 -19.95
N ARG A 25 -11.28 0.33 -19.66
CA ARG A 25 -11.01 -0.87 -18.84
C ARG A 25 -11.54 -0.76 -17.42
N LEU A 26 -11.48 0.42 -16.82
CA LEU A 26 -12.01 0.68 -15.47
C LEU A 26 -13.54 0.88 -15.46
N GLY A 27 -14.20 0.75 -16.61
CA GLY A 27 -15.65 0.94 -16.75
C GLY A 27 -16.08 2.40 -16.58
N TYR A 28 -15.19 3.34 -16.91
CA TYR A 28 -15.54 4.75 -17.06
C TYR A 28 -15.83 5.02 -18.55
N HIS A 29 -17.11 5.20 -18.88
CA HIS A 29 -17.53 5.59 -20.23
C HIS A 29 -16.94 6.94 -20.72
N GLN A 30 -16.36 7.73 -19.81
CA GLN A 30 -15.77 9.03 -20.13
C GLN A 30 -14.35 9.15 -19.59
N ARG A 31 -13.42 9.57 -20.47
CA ARG A 31 -12.03 9.93 -20.14
C ARG A 31 -11.94 10.94 -19.00
N GLU A 32 -12.93 11.83 -18.90
CA GLU A 32 -12.97 12.89 -17.91
C GLU A 32 -12.98 12.37 -16.47
N ASN A 33 -13.69 11.25 -16.20
CA ASN A 33 -13.75 10.68 -14.86
C ASN A 33 -12.41 10.09 -14.42
N TRP A 34 -11.70 9.41 -15.32
CA TRP A 34 -10.33 8.96 -15.06
C TRP A 34 -9.39 10.16 -14.82
N ASN A 35 -9.50 11.22 -15.64
CA ASN A 35 -8.70 12.43 -15.45
C ASN A 35 -8.96 13.13 -14.11
N LYS A 36 -10.22 13.18 -13.65
CA LYS A 36 -10.57 13.74 -12.32
C LYS A 36 -9.88 12.97 -11.20
N ILE A 37 -9.83 11.64 -11.27
CA ILE A 37 -9.16 10.80 -10.28
C ILE A 37 -7.63 10.98 -10.37
N LYS A 38 -7.07 10.94 -11.59
CA LYS A 38 -5.63 11.09 -11.84
C LYS A 38 -5.06 12.41 -11.33
N CYS A 39 -5.82 13.50 -11.49
CA CYS A 39 -5.45 14.85 -11.07
C CYS A 39 -5.82 15.16 -9.60
N GLY A 40 -6.29 14.19 -8.82
CA GLY A 40 -6.67 14.39 -7.43
C GLY A 40 -7.92 15.26 -7.22
N ARG A 41 -8.67 15.54 -8.29
CA ARG A 41 -9.96 16.26 -8.21
C ARG A 41 -11.09 15.37 -7.68
N ALA A 42 -10.94 14.06 -7.80
CA ALA A 42 -11.81 13.06 -7.19
C ALA A 42 -10.98 12.04 -6.41
N PRO A 43 -11.35 11.71 -5.16
CA PRO A 43 -10.60 10.73 -4.37
C PRO A 43 -10.73 9.33 -4.97
N ALA A 44 -9.65 8.56 -4.90
CA ALA A 44 -9.63 7.15 -5.25
C ALA A 44 -10.35 6.33 -4.15
N ASN A 45 -11.67 6.20 -4.29
CA ASN A 45 -12.54 5.50 -3.32
C ASN A 45 -12.50 3.96 -3.50
N GLU A 46 -13.11 3.21 -2.59
CA GLU A 46 -13.21 1.74 -2.67
C GLU A 46 -13.79 1.24 -4.00
N ILE A 47 -14.74 1.96 -4.59
CA ILE A 47 -15.30 1.63 -5.92
C ILE A 47 -14.22 1.65 -7.00
N PHE A 48 -13.30 2.62 -6.94
CA PHE A 48 -12.16 2.68 -7.86
C PHE A 48 -11.24 1.47 -7.66
N GLN A 49 -10.97 1.09 -6.42
CA GLN A 49 -10.14 -0.08 -6.12
C GLN A 49 -10.77 -1.38 -6.64
N MET A 50 -12.08 -1.59 -6.42
CA MET A 50 -12.79 -2.75 -6.94
C MET A 50 -12.73 -2.81 -8.48
N ARG A 51 -12.88 -1.67 -9.16
CA ARG A 51 -12.75 -1.58 -10.63
C ARG A 51 -11.33 -1.91 -11.09
N VAL A 52 -10.31 -1.39 -10.40
CA VAL A 52 -8.90 -1.68 -10.69
C VAL A 52 -8.61 -3.17 -10.49
N MET A 53 -9.04 -3.77 -9.39
CA MET A 53 -8.85 -5.21 -9.12
C MET A 53 -9.51 -6.08 -10.19
N ARG A 54 -10.68 -5.67 -10.69
CA ARG A 54 -11.38 -6.39 -11.77
C ARG A 54 -10.71 -6.21 -13.14
N ALA A 55 -10.22 -5.01 -13.44
CA ALA A 55 -9.61 -4.69 -14.73
C ALA A 55 -8.14 -5.15 -14.84
N PHE A 56 -7.43 -5.19 -13.71
CA PHE A 56 -6.00 -5.49 -13.59
C PHE A 56 -5.78 -6.46 -12.41
N PRO A 57 -6.08 -7.75 -12.57
CA PRO A 57 -5.94 -8.74 -11.50
C PRO A 57 -4.49 -8.89 -11.00
N GLU A 58 -3.49 -8.54 -11.82
CA GLU A 58 -2.08 -8.49 -11.40
C GLU A 58 -1.82 -7.47 -10.28
N LEU A 59 -2.61 -6.40 -10.21
CA LEU A 59 -2.54 -5.42 -9.13
C LEU A 59 -3.34 -5.88 -7.89
N ALA A 60 -4.26 -6.83 -8.04
CA ALA A 60 -5.05 -7.37 -6.94
C ALA A 60 -4.18 -8.22 -5.99
N ASP A 61 -3.21 -8.98 -6.51
CA ASP A 61 -2.30 -9.78 -5.69
C ASP A 61 -1.40 -8.91 -4.80
N LEU A 62 -0.91 -7.80 -5.35
CA LEU A 62 -0.20 -6.74 -4.61
C LEU A 62 -1.07 -6.15 -3.49
N PHE A 63 -2.36 -5.98 -3.74
CA PHE A 63 -3.30 -5.46 -2.74
C PHE A 63 -3.52 -6.44 -1.59
N THR A 64 -3.69 -7.74 -1.88
CA THR A 64 -3.81 -8.78 -0.85
C THR A 64 -2.57 -8.84 0.05
N ARG A 65 -1.37 -8.69 -0.52
CA ARG A 65 -0.12 -8.64 0.25
C ARG A 65 -0.04 -7.38 1.12
N MET A 66 -0.33 -6.19 0.56
CA MET A 66 -0.29 -4.93 1.31
C MET A 66 -1.32 -4.85 2.45
N SER A 67 -2.53 -5.41 2.29
CA SER A 67 -3.52 -5.47 3.37
C SER A 67 -3.03 -6.32 4.53
N ARG A 68 -2.36 -7.45 4.24
CA ARG A 68 -1.88 -8.39 5.25
C ARG A 68 -0.75 -7.80 6.12
N ASP A 69 0.17 -7.06 5.52
CA ASP A 69 1.22 -6.32 6.26
C ASP A 69 0.64 -5.21 7.14
N ARG A 70 -0.48 -4.59 6.73
CA ARG A 70 -1.12 -3.54 7.52
C ARG A 70 -1.83 -4.07 8.76
N GLU A 71 -2.40 -5.28 8.69
CA GLU A 71 -2.95 -5.96 9.88
C GLU A 71 -1.84 -6.36 10.87
N LEU A 72 -0.71 -6.87 10.38
CA LEU A 72 0.47 -7.20 11.20
C LEU A 72 1.10 -5.97 11.86
N ALA A 73 1.06 -4.80 11.21
CA ALA A 73 1.54 -3.55 11.78
C ALA A 73 0.57 -2.92 12.81
N SER A 74 -0.69 -3.38 12.86
CA SER A 74 -1.72 -2.87 13.78
C SER A 74 -2.04 -3.81 14.94
N THR A 75 -1.51 -5.03 14.95
CA THR A 75 -1.52 -5.84 16.18
C THR A 75 -0.60 -5.17 17.21
N PRO A 76 -1.12 -4.69 18.35
CA PRO A 76 -0.24 -4.27 19.43
C PRO A 76 0.60 -5.48 19.82
N ILE A 77 1.91 -5.34 19.75
CA ILE A 77 2.81 -6.34 20.33
C ILE A 77 2.53 -6.29 21.83
N ASP A 78 1.80 -7.28 22.34
CA ASP A 78 1.55 -7.42 23.78
C ASP A 78 2.86 -7.84 24.45
N TYR A 79 3.61 -6.85 24.95
CA TYR A 79 4.84 -7.07 25.72
C TYR A 79 4.55 -7.58 27.15
N SER A 80 3.28 -7.79 27.52
CA SER A 80 2.83 -8.16 28.86
C SER A 80 3.31 -9.56 29.30
N GLY A 81 3.86 -10.36 28.39
CA GLY A 81 4.46 -11.67 28.67
C GLY A 81 5.99 -11.76 28.53
N LEU A 82 6.67 -10.70 28.07
CA LEU A 82 8.12 -10.70 27.90
C LEU A 82 8.79 -10.40 29.25
N SER A 83 8.91 -11.43 30.09
CA SER A 83 9.86 -11.43 31.21
C SER A 83 11.26 -11.38 30.65
N PHE A 84 11.85 -10.19 30.59
CA PHE A 84 13.28 -10.02 30.36
C PHE A 84 14.00 -10.61 31.58
N PRO A 85 14.80 -11.69 31.46
CA PRO A 85 15.67 -12.06 32.55
C PRO A 85 16.67 -10.92 32.71
N LEU A 86 16.59 -10.19 33.83
CA LEU A 86 17.66 -9.32 34.33
C LEU A 86 18.89 -10.19 34.57
N SER A 87 19.67 -10.44 33.52
CA SER A 87 20.94 -11.14 33.65
C SER A 87 21.98 -10.14 34.15
N ALA A 88 22.06 -10.03 35.47
CA ALA A 88 23.18 -9.38 36.14
C ALA A 88 24.47 -10.16 35.86
N LYS A 89 25.47 -9.53 35.22
CA LYS A 89 26.85 -9.99 35.29
C LYS A 89 27.84 -8.86 35.55
N LYS A 90 28.14 -8.76 36.84
CA LYS A 90 29.21 -8.04 37.56
C LYS A 90 30.62 -8.42 37.06
N ARG A 91 31.50 -7.42 36.95
CA ARG A 91 33.00 -7.36 37.03
C ARG A 91 33.47 -6.27 36.04
N GLY A 92 34.07 -5.13 36.39
CA GLY A 92 35.09 -4.78 37.39
C GLY A 92 36.27 -4.16 36.62
N GLY A 93 36.73 -2.94 36.94
CA GLY A 93 37.94 -2.39 36.33
C GLY A 93 38.10 -0.86 36.40
N LEU A 94 38.77 -0.41 37.47
CA LEU A 94 39.46 0.87 37.65
C LEU A 94 40.33 1.28 36.43
N LYS A 95 40.39 2.58 36.10
CA LYS A 95 41.65 3.37 36.15
C LYS A 95 41.40 4.87 35.94
N SER A 96 41.97 5.64 36.87
CA SER A 96 42.14 7.10 36.89
C SER A 96 43.11 7.59 35.82
N LEU A 97 42.89 8.81 35.33
CA LEU A 97 43.88 9.86 35.05
C LEU A 97 43.18 11.19 34.81
#